data_AF-A0A3D0S1P4-F1
#
_entry.id   AF-A0A3D0S1P4-F1
#
_cell.length_a   1.000
_cell.length_b   1.000
_cell.length_c   1.000
_cell.angle_alpha   90.00
_cell.angle_beta   90.00
_cell.angle_gamma   90.00
#
_symmetry.space_group_name_H-M   'P 1'
#
loop_
_entity.id
_entity.type
_entity.pdbx_description
1 polymer ?
#
loop_
_entity_poly.entity_id
_entity_poly.type
_entity_poly.pdbx_seq_one_letter_code
_entity_poly.pdbx_strand_id
1 'polypeptide(L)'
;MDGRQHLGAAARPDLSFVCPPAWDLTPTEYAELVLATDGPWAAHRVAVASALSAAAIGAYAVVADYLEWLPITLAVLCILGSLWATVAAFRVRREMAEVSDEATIDLSRAPADQLALVDAAVKCLPTRRQAARSVTAAAAREQGLTSLWQLARDIDHARREDREAATSTLSARWAAAGVRYESVMAEWGTIASDPLAALEHAALLDVTRPRTTLFIEALGKAQDRRAILGEAVPLDAHDIVEFEELTQALSTAWNDARHQAAHLGYAWLPEPDLARAVRAERLLRLACDSGAAPAERATAAERAAKLLREIGTLVLPEPAQEILAATMRRELG
;
A
#
# COMPACT_ATOMS: atom_id res chain seq x y z
N MET A 1 -42.59 47.49 37.30
CA MET A 1 -42.88 47.27 35.87
C MET A 1 -41.75 47.98 35.14
N ASP A 2 -40.68 47.32 34.74
CA ASP A 2 -40.68 46.28 33.72
C ASP A 2 -39.52 45.30 33.97
N GLY A 3 -39.84 44.00 33.94
CA GLY A 3 -38.92 42.91 34.29
C GLY A 3 -38.56 42.12 33.05
N ARG A 4 -37.28 42.13 32.67
CA ARG A 4 -36.72 41.13 31.76
C ARG A 4 -35.66 40.32 32.50
N GLN A 5 -36.09 39.10 32.84
CA GLN A 5 -35.26 38.03 33.36
C GLN A 5 -34.30 37.57 32.27
N HIS A 6 -32.99 37.76 32.50
CA HIS A 6 -31.97 37.05 31.74
C HIS A 6 -31.84 35.64 32.33
N LEU A 7 -32.36 34.66 31.59
CA LEU A 7 -32.16 33.24 31.85
C LEU A 7 -30.67 32.90 31.70
N GLY A 8 -30.09 32.34 32.76
CA GLY A 8 -28.72 31.86 32.79
C GLY A 8 -28.50 30.73 31.80
N ALA A 9 -27.58 30.94 30.86
CA ALA A 9 -27.02 29.87 30.04
C ALA A 9 -26.13 29.00 30.94
N ALA A 10 -26.56 27.76 31.17
CA ALA A 10 -25.75 26.74 31.80
C ALA A 10 -24.48 26.51 30.96
N ALA A 11 -23.31 26.66 31.60
CA ALA A 11 -22.02 26.36 31.02
C ALA A 11 -22.00 24.90 30.55
N ARG A 12 -21.89 24.70 29.23
CA ARG A 12 -21.50 23.41 28.66
C ARG A 12 -20.02 23.20 29.01
N PRO A 13 -19.61 22.01 29.51
CA PRO A 13 -18.20 21.70 29.60
C PRO A 13 -17.63 21.70 28.18
N ASP A 14 -16.64 22.56 27.97
CA ASP A 14 -15.85 22.63 26.75
C ASP A 14 -14.95 21.39 26.71
N LEU A 15 -15.48 20.29 26.17
CA LEU A 15 -14.71 19.11 25.84
C LEU A 15 -14.10 19.33 24.46
N SER A 16 -13.09 20.21 24.39
CA SER A 16 -12.16 20.25 23.27
C SER A 16 -11.34 18.95 23.31
N PHE A 17 -11.88 17.90 22.70
CA PHE A 17 -11.14 16.67 22.44
C PHE A 17 -10.08 16.98 21.39
N VAL A 18 -8.86 17.25 21.85
CA VAL A 18 -7.68 17.34 21.01
C VAL A 18 -7.24 15.91 20.75
N CYS A 19 -7.58 15.39 19.57
CA CYS A 19 -7.03 14.12 19.11
C CYS A 19 -5.55 14.37 18.79
N PRO A 20 -4.59 13.70 19.44
CA PRO A 20 -3.19 13.79 19.02
C PRO A 20 -3.09 13.30 17.56
N PRO A 21 -2.20 13.89 16.75
CA PRO A 21 -2.05 13.44 15.38
C PRO A 21 -1.58 11.98 15.36
N ALA A 22 -2.12 11.19 14.43
CA ALA A 22 -2.06 9.73 14.44
C ALA A 22 -0.66 9.09 14.33
N TRP A 23 0.40 9.90 14.21
CA TRP A 23 1.78 9.42 14.07
C TRP A 23 2.52 9.25 15.41
N ASP A 24 1.90 9.61 16.55
CA ASP A 24 2.51 9.50 17.88
C ASP A 24 2.06 8.28 18.71
N LEU A 25 1.23 7.39 18.15
CA LEU A 25 0.75 6.21 18.86
C LEU A 25 1.27 4.93 18.20
N THR A 26 1.92 4.08 18.99
CA THR A 26 2.16 2.70 18.57
C THR A 26 0.80 1.98 18.39
N PRO A 27 0.74 0.90 17.56
CA PRO A 27 -0.50 0.15 17.37
C PRO A 27 -1.15 -0.33 18.68
N THR A 28 -0.34 -0.58 19.71
CA THR A 28 -0.78 -0.96 21.06
C THR A 28 -1.39 0.21 21.82
N GLU A 29 -0.75 1.38 21.79
CA GLU A 29 -1.28 2.60 22.43
C GLU A 29 -2.55 3.09 21.76
N TYR A 30 -2.67 2.92 20.43
CA TYR A 30 -3.90 3.19 19.69
C TYR A 30 -5.02 2.21 20.09
N ALA A 31 -4.71 0.92 20.25
CA ALA A 31 -5.68 -0.07 20.71
C ALA A 31 -6.15 0.19 22.14
N GLU A 32 -5.25 0.60 23.05
CA GLU A 32 -5.61 0.98 24.42
C GLU A 32 -6.47 2.25 24.46
N LEU A 33 -6.17 3.26 23.64
CA LEU A 33 -6.97 4.48 23.49
C LEU A 33 -8.39 4.20 22.96
N VAL A 34 -8.51 3.26 22.01
CA VAL A 34 -9.78 2.81 21.42
C VAL A 34 -10.60 1.94 22.39
N LEU A 35 -9.94 1.25 23.32
CA LEU A 35 -10.60 0.46 24.37
C LEU A 35 -11.04 1.30 25.57
N ALA A 36 -10.36 2.42 25.86
CA ALA A 36 -10.63 3.28 27.01
C ALA A 36 -11.84 4.23 26.84
N THR A 37 -12.43 4.33 25.65
CA THR A 37 -13.55 5.25 25.36
C THR A 37 -14.91 4.56 25.47
N ASP A 38 -15.69 4.93 26.50
CA ASP A 38 -17.08 4.49 26.65
C ASP A 38 -17.99 5.27 25.68
N GLY A 39 -18.55 4.56 24.71
CA GLY A 39 -19.37 5.14 23.66
C GLY A 39 -20.25 4.12 22.93
N PRO A 40 -21.22 4.59 22.13
CA PRO A 40 -22.31 3.79 21.54
C PRO A 40 -21.83 2.68 20.58
N TRP A 41 -20.53 2.59 20.30
CA TRP A 41 -19.89 1.57 19.47
C TRP A 41 -19.40 0.34 20.24
N ALA A 42 -19.66 0.25 21.56
CA ALA A 42 -19.32 -0.92 22.39
C ALA A 42 -19.88 -2.24 21.81
N ALA A 43 -21.09 -2.23 21.25
CA ALA A 43 -21.68 -3.40 20.60
C ALA A 43 -20.97 -3.77 19.28
N HIS A 44 -20.47 -2.77 18.53
CA HIS A 44 -19.71 -2.99 17.31
C HIS A 44 -18.30 -3.54 17.60
N ARG A 45 -17.71 -3.16 18.75
CA ARG A 45 -16.40 -3.65 19.23
C ARG A 45 -16.42 -5.12 19.63
N VAL A 46 -17.46 -5.57 20.35
CA VAL A 46 -17.65 -7.01 20.65
C VAL A 46 -17.89 -7.78 19.36
N ALA A 47 -18.65 -7.22 18.40
CA ALA A 47 -18.87 -7.84 17.11
C ALA A 47 -17.58 -7.99 16.28
N VAL A 48 -16.69 -7.00 16.27
CA VAL A 48 -15.40 -7.07 15.54
C VAL A 48 -14.40 -8.00 16.23
N ALA A 49 -14.30 -7.99 17.56
CA ALA A 49 -13.45 -8.93 18.31
C ALA A 49 -13.94 -10.38 18.19
N SER A 50 -15.27 -10.60 18.23
CA SER A 50 -15.87 -11.90 17.94
C SER A 50 -15.72 -12.30 16.47
N ALA A 51 -15.76 -11.36 15.51
CA ALA A 51 -15.52 -11.63 14.10
C ALA A 51 -14.05 -12.00 13.80
N LEU A 52 -13.08 -11.38 14.47
CA LEU A 52 -11.66 -11.70 14.33
C LEU A 52 -11.32 -13.04 15.00
N SER A 53 -11.92 -13.35 16.15
CA SER A 53 -11.76 -14.65 16.80
C SER A 53 -12.48 -15.78 16.03
N ALA A 54 -13.65 -15.51 15.44
CA ALA A 54 -14.34 -16.43 14.54
C ALA A 54 -13.61 -16.61 13.20
N ALA A 55 -12.92 -15.58 12.68
CA ALA A 55 -12.10 -15.69 11.47
C ALA A 55 -10.81 -16.49 11.72
N ALA A 56 -10.19 -16.38 12.89
CA ALA A 56 -9.01 -17.17 13.27
C ALA A 56 -9.36 -18.66 13.52
N ILE A 57 -10.51 -18.93 14.15
CA ILE A 57 -11.04 -20.30 14.32
C ILE A 57 -11.56 -20.85 12.98
N GLY A 58 -12.14 -20.00 12.12
CA GLY A 58 -12.56 -20.33 10.76
C GLY A 58 -11.41 -20.67 9.83
N ALA A 59 -10.27 -19.98 9.91
CA ALA A 59 -9.09 -20.28 9.09
C ALA A 59 -8.47 -21.65 9.44
N TYR A 60 -8.51 -22.07 10.72
CA TYR A 60 -8.07 -23.40 11.13
C TYR A 60 -9.10 -24.50 10.81
N ALA A 61 -10.40 -24.19 10.88
CA ALA A 61 -11.47 -25.10 10.47
C ALA A 61 -11.50 -25.31 8.95
N VAL A 62 -11.24 -24.29 8.14
CA VAL A 62 -11.22 -24.38 6.67
C VAL A 62 -10.04 -25.20 6.16
N VAL A 63 -8.87 -25.16 6.82
CA VAL A 63 -7.72 -26.01 6.43
C VAL A 63 -7.93 -27.47 6.85
N ALA A 64 -8.67 -27.73 7.94
CA ALA A 64 -9.05 -29.09 8.35
C ALA A 64 -10.18 -29.68 7.48
N ASP A 65 -11.15 -28.86 7.05
CA ASP A 65 -12.26 -29.28 6.17
C ASP A 65 -11.75 -29.54 4.73
N TYR A 66 -10.80 -28.74 4.21
CA TYR A 66 -10.24 -28.98 2.86
C TYR A 66 -9.51 -30.33 2.69
N LEU A 67 -9.02 -30.94 3.78
CA LEU A 67 -8.37 -32.25 3.74
C LEU A 67 -9.38 -33.42 3.72
N GLU A 68 -10.59 -33.24 4.24
CA GLU A 68 -11.66 -34.26 4.18
C GLU A 68 -12.40 -34.27 2.83
N TRP A 69 -12.43 -33.13 2.12
CA TRP A 69 -13.09 -33.01 0.81
C TRP A 69 -12.19 -33.32 -0.39
N LEU A 70 -10.91 -33.63 -0.19
CA LEU A 70 -9.96 -34.00 -1.25
C LEU A 70 -10.40 -35.22 -2.10
N PRO A 71 -10.97 -36.31 -1.53
CA PRO A 71 -11.51 -37.40 -2.34
C PRO A 71 -12.81 -37.01 -3.08
N ILE A 72 -13.62 -36.12 -2.51
CA ILE A 72 -14.87 -35.66 -3.15
C ILE A 72 -14.56 -34.70 -4.30
N THR A 73 -13.59 -33.81 -4.16
CA THR A 73 -13.14 -32.91 -5.25
C THR A 73 -12.46 -33.68 -6.37
N LEU A 74 -11.69 -34.73 -6.08
CA LEU A 74 -11.16 -35.65 -7.10
C LEU A 74 -12.27 -36.45 -7.80
N ALA A 75 -13.28 -36.93 -7.06
CA ALA A 75 -14.44 -37.60 -7.65
C ALA A 75 -15.27 -36.64 -8.52
N VAL A 76 -15.48 -35.41 -8.09
CA VAL A 76 -16.18 -34.36 -8.85
C VAL A 76 -15.37 -33.96 -10.09
N LEU A 77 -14.04 -33.86 -10.01
CA LEU A 77 -13.18 -33.62 -11.18
C LEU A 77 -13.21 -34.80 -12.17
N CYS A 78 -13.24 -36.05 -11.70
CA CYS A 78 -13.42 -37.23 -12.55
C CYS A 78 -14.81 -37.26 -13.20
N ILE A 79 -15.86 -36.91 -12.45
CA ILE A 79 -17.23 -36.81 -12.97
C ILE A 79 -17.33 -35.67 -13.97
N LEU A 80 -16.79 -34.48 -13.67
CA LEU A 80 -16.77 -33.33 -14.58
C LEU A 80 -15.92 -33.59 -15.81
N GLY A 81 -14.80 -34.31 -15.71
CA GLY A 81 -13.99 -34.77 -16.85
C GLY A 81 -14.75 -35.77 -17.73
N SER A 82 -15.48 -36.69 -17.10
CA SER A 82 -16.37 -37.63 -17.80
C SER A 82 -17.54 -36.90 -18.46
N LEU A 83 -18.11 -35.89 -17.78
CA LEU A 83 -19.19 -35.05 -18.29
C LEU A 83 -18.71 -34.18 -19.45
N TRP A 84 -17.49 -33.64 -19.37
CA TRP A 84 -16.85 -32.89 -20.47
C TRP A 84 -16.56 -33.77 -21.67
N ALA A 85 -16.08 -35.01 -21.46
CA ALA A 85 -15.94 -35.98 -22.54
C ALA A 85 -17.29 -36.34 -23.16
N THR A 86 -18.34 -36.44 -22.35
CA THR A 86 -19.71 -36.72 -22.80
C THR A 86 -20.31 -35.51 -23.52
N VAL A 87 -20.09 -34.28 -23.05
CA VAL A 87 -20.54 -33.04 -23.69
C VAL A 87 -19.76 -32.76 -24.97
N ALA A 88 -18.46 -33.07 -25.03
CA ALA A 88 -17.67 -33.02 -26.25
C ALA A 88 -18.17 -34.07 -27.26
N ALA A 89 -18.46 -35.29 -26.81
CA ALA A 89 -19.08 -36.31 -27.65
C ALA A 89 -20.50 -35.91 -28.10
N PHE A 90 -21.28 -35.23 -27.24
CA PHE A 90 -22.62 -34.74 -27.56
C PHE A 90 -22.58 -33.53 -28.50
N ARG A 91 -21.58 -32.66 -28.38
CA ARG A 91 -21.35 -31.52 -29.29
C ARG A 91 -20.92 -32.00 -30.68
N VAL A 92 -20.01 -32.97 -30.75
CA VAL A 92 -19.64 -33.63 -32.02
C VAL A 92 -20.84 -34.37 -32.63
N ARG A 93 -21.67 -35.03 -31.80
CA ARG A 93 -22.89 -35.70 -32.26
C ARG A 93 -23.98 -34.71 -32.69
N ARG A 94 -24.08 -33.55 -32.05
CA ARG A 94 -25.00 -32.47 -32.39
C ARG A 94 -24.57 -31.74 -33.66
N GLU A 95 -23.28 -31.48 -33.86
CA GLU A 95 -22.76 -30.95 -35.13
C GLU A 95 -22.96 -31.96 -36.27
N MET A 96 -22.85 -33.27 -36.01
CA MET A 96 -23.20 -34.31 -36.97
C MET A 96 -24.71 -34.43 -37.23
N ALA A 97 -25.56 -34.11 -36.24
CA ALA A 97 -27.02 -34.14 -36.38
C ALA A 97 -27.57 -32.88 -37.05
N GLU A 98 -27.00 -31.69 -36.79
CA GLU A 98 -27.33 -30.44 -37.50
C GLU A 98 -26.87 -30.49 -38.97
N VAL A 99 -25.86 -31.29 -39.32
CA VAL A 99 -25.51 -31.62 -40.72
C VAL A 99 -26.44 -32.68 -41.34
N SER A 100 -27.21 -33.43 -40.52
CA SER A 100 -28.10 -34.49 -40.97
C SER A 100 -29.58 -34.10 -41.06
N ASP A 101 -30.01 -32.97 -40.47
CA ASP A 101 -31.42 -32.54 -40.47
C ASP A 101 -31.83 -31.73 -41.72
N GLU A 102 -30.90 -31.48 -42.65
CA GLU A 102 -31.19 -30.84 -43.95
C GLU A 102 -31.23 -31.83 -45.13
N ALA A 103 -31.24 -33.14 -44.87
CA ALA A 103 -31.36 -34.14 -45.94
C ALA A 103 -32.14 -35.37 -45.49
N THR A 104 -33.47 -35.33 -45.62
CA THR A 104 -34.29 -36.54 -45.67
C THR A 104 -33.99 -37.27 -46.99
N ILE A 105 -32.93 -38.09 -47.01
CA ILE A 105 -32.57 -38.91 -48.18
C ILE A 105 -33.42 -40.18 -48.17
N ASP A 106 -34.39 -40.24 -49.09
CA ASP A 106 -35.16 -41.44 -49.42
C ASP A 106 -34.25 -42.48 -50.11
N LEU A 107 -33.82 -43.47 -49.33
CA LEU A 107 -32.91 -44.54 -49.77
C LEU A 107 -33.57 -45.58 -50.68
N SER A 108 -34.88 -45.46 -50.98
CA SER A 108 -35.58 -46.41 -51.87
C SER A 108 -35.31 -46.19 -53.36
N ARG A 109 -34.64 -45.09 -53.74
CA ARG A 109 -34.27 -44.74 -55.13
C ARG A 109 -32.77 -44.71 -55.42
N ALA A 110 -31.93 -45.16 -54.49
CA ALA A 110 -30.50 -45.22 -54.75
C ALA A 110 -30.21 -46.19 -55.92
N PRO A 111 -29.51 -45.73 -56.97
CA PRO A 111 -29.20 -46.58 -58.13
C PRO A 111 -28.26 -47.73 -57.67
N ALA A 112 -28.37 -48.89 -58.33
CA ALA A 112 -27.76 -50.14 -57.87
C ALA A 112 -26.21 -50.08 -57.72
N ASP A 113 -25.58 -49.13 -58.38
CA ASP A 113 -24.17 -48.75 -58.28
C ASP A 113 -23.81 -48.06 -56.96
N GLN A 114 -24.71 -47.30 -56.34
CA GLN A 114 -24.47 -46.69 -55.03
C GLN A 114 -24.62 -47.67 -53.86
N LEU A 115 -25.55 -48.62 -53.95
CA LEU A 115 -25.65 -49.72 -53.00
C LEU A 115 -24.43 -50.66 -53.09
N ALA A 116 -23.88 -50.85 -54.30
CA ALA A 116 -22.62 -51.56 -54.49
C ALA A 116 -21.42 -50.80 -53.89
N LEU A 117 -21.44 -49.47 -53.86
CA LEU A 117 -20.41 -48.64 -53.24
C LEU A 117 -20.44 -48.73 -51.70
N VAL A 118 -21.63 -48.79 -51.10
CA VAL A 118 -21.82 -48.99 -49.66
C VAL A 118 -21.47 -50.41 -49.24
N ASP A 119 -21.85 -51.42 -50.03
CA ASP A 119 -21.46 -52.81 -49.80
C ASP A 119 -19.95 -53.03 -50.00
N ALA A 120 -19.32 -52.32 -50.94
CA ALA A 120 -17.86 -52.27 -51.09
C ALA A 120 -17.18 -51.57 -49.90
N ALA A 121 -17.75 -50.48 -49.37
CA ALA A 121 -17.22 -49.78 -48.19
C ALA A 121 -17.33 -50.64 -46.91
N VAL A 122 -18.41 -51.39 -46.74
CA VAL A 122 -18.60 -52.35 -45.64
C VAL A 122 -17.65 -53.55 -45.79
N LYS A 123 -17.41 -54.03 -47.01
CA LYS A 123 -16.41 -55.09 -47.29
C LYS A 123 -14.95 -54.60 -47.19
N CYS A 124 -14.72 -53.29 -47.27
CA CYS A 124 -13.42 -52.66 -46.99
C CYS A 124 -13.17 -52.39 -45.50
N LEU A 125 -14.01 -52.93 -44.60
CA LEU A 125 -13.67 -52.97 -43.17
C LEU A 125 -12.27 -53.62 -43.02
N PRO A 126 -11.32 -52.93 -42.36
CA PRO A 126 -9.92 -53.32 -42.33
C PRO A 126 -9.69 -54.79 -41.96
N THR A 127 -8.98 -55.53 -42.80
CA THR A 127 -8.20 -56.66 -42.29
C THR A 127 -7.24 -56.12 -41.22
N ARG A 128 -6.92 -56.93 -40.20
CA ARG A 128 -6.11 -56.59 -38.99
C ARG A 128 -4.87 -55.69 -39.23
N ARG A 129 -4.33 -55.61 -40.45
CA ARG A 129 -3.20 -54.73 -40.83
C ARG A 129 -3.57 -53.26 -41.09
N GLN A 130 -4.80 -52.93 -41.51
CA GLN A 130 -5.23 -51.52 -41.66
C GLN A 130 -5.69 -50.91 -40.33
N ALA A 131 -6.25 -51.72 -39.42
CA ALA A 131 -6.50 -51.31 -38.03
C ALA A 131 -5.20 -50.93 -37.29
N ALA A 132 -4.09 -51.61 -37.60
CA ALA A 132 -2.78 -51.24 -37.06
C ALA A 132 -2.27 -49.88 -37.58
N ARG A 133 -2.65 -49.46 -38.81
CA ARG A 133 -2.28 -48.16 -39.38
C ARG A 133 -3.17 -47.01 -38.89
N SER A 134 -4.45 -47.27 -38.58
CA SER A 134 -5.32 -46.27 -37.94
C SER A 134 -5.00 -46.05 -36.46
N VAL A 135 -4.54 -47.09 -35.76
CA VAL A 135 -4.05 -46.98 -34.37
C VAL A 135 -2.73 -46.22 -34.28
N THR A 136 -1.80 -46.38 -35.24
CA THR A 136 -0.57 -45.57 -35.26
C THR A 136 -0.80 -44.13 -35.70
N ALA A 137 -1.78 -43.86 -36.57
CA ALA A 137 -2.17 -42.47 -36.89
C ALA A 137 -2.92 -41.79 -35.72
N ALA A 138 -3.69 -42.54 -34.93
CA ALA A 138 -4.29 -42.05 -33.68
C ALA A 138 -3.21 -41.82 -32.60
N ALA A 139 -2.25 -42.73 -32.45
CA ALA A 139 -1.11 -42.56 -31.54
C ALA A 139 -0.17 -41.42 -31.96
N ALA A 140 0.01 -41.16 -33.26
CA ALA A 140 0.75 -39.99 -33.76
C ALA A 140 0.00 -38.67 -33.53
N ARG A 141 -1.35 -38.69 -33.55
CA ARG A 141 -2.18 -37.55 -33.11
C ARG A 141 -2.14 -37.37 -31.60
N GLU A 142 -2.10 -38.43 -30.81
CA GLU A 142 -1.90 -38.34 -29.36
C GLU A 142 -0.50 -37.80 -29.01
N GLN A 143 0.55 -38.20 -29.73
CA GLN A 143 1.89 -37.62 -29.59
C GLN A 143 1.94 -36.13 -30.00
N GLY A 144 1.18 -35.75 -31.03
CA GLY A 144 1.01 -34.34 -31.40
C GLY A 144 0.28 -33.56 -30.31
N LEU A 145 -0.80 -34.11 -29.74
CA LEU A 145 -1.58 -33.46 -28.68
C LEU A 145 -0.79 -33.31 -27.38
N THR A 146 0.01 -34.28 -26.97
CA THR A 146 0.87 -34.14 -25.78
C THR A 146 1.95 -33.07 -25.98
N SER A 147 2.54 -32.97 -27.17
CA SER A 147 3.51 -31.89 -27.49
C SER A 147 2.87 -30.50 -27.48
N LEU A 148 1.63 -30.36 -27.96
CA LEU A 148 0.89 -29.10 -27.91
C LEU A 148 0.46 -28.73 -26.48
N TRP A 149 0.06 -29.72 -25.68
CA TRP A 149 -0.24 -29.51 -24.25
C TRP A 149 1.00 -29.11 -23.45
N GLN A 150 2.16 -29.72 -23.73
CA GLN A 150 3.41 -29.34 -23.10
C GLN A 150 3.80 -27.91 -23.48
N LEU A 151 3.74 -27.56 -24.76
CA LEU A 151 4.02 -26.21 -25.24
C LEU A 151 3.08 -25.18 -24.60
N ALA A 152 1.77 -25.46 -24.51
CA ALA A 152 0.81 -24.57 -23.86
C ALA A 152 1.14 -24.36 -22.37
N ARG A 153 1.52 -25.43 -21.66
CA ARG A 153 1.95 -25.37 -20.26
C ARG A 153 3.23 -24.56 -20.09
N ASP A 154 4.20 -24.74 -20.97
CA ASP A 154 5.48 -24.01 -20.93
C ASP A 154 5.25 -22.51 -21.20
N ILE A 155 4.35 -22.16 -22.12
CA ILE A 155 3.93 -20.76 -22.37
C ILE A 155 3.25 -20.16 -21.15
N ASP A 156 2.36 -20.90 -20.49
CA ASP A 156 1.69 -20.41 -19.28
C ASP A 156 2.65 -20.29 -18.09
N HIS A 157 3.66 -21.16 -17.99
CA HIS A 157 4.72 -21.06 -16.99
C HIS A 157 5.56 -19.80 -17.20
N ALA A 158 6.06 -19.60 -18.43
CA ALA A 158 6.84 -18.40 -18.77
C ALA A 158 6.05 -17.11 -18.48
N ARG A 159 4.75 -17.07 -18.82
CA ARG A 159 3.88 -15.93 -18.51
C ARG A 159 3.67 -15.70 -17.00
N ARG A 160 3.72 -16.75 -16.17
CA ARG A 160 3.65 -16.59 -14.71
C ARG A 160 4.94 -16.02 -14.17
N GLU A 161 6.08 -16.56 -14.60
CA GLU A 161 7.41 -16.05 -14.23
C GLU A 161 7.57 -14.59 -14.62
N ASP A 162 7.14 -14.19 -15.82
CA ASP A 162 7.18 -12.79 -16.27
C ASP A 162 6.31 -11.87 -15.40
N ARG A 163 5.11 -12.32 -14.98
CA ARG A 163 4.21 -11.55 -14.09
C ARG A 163 4.78 -11.43 -12.68
N GLU A 164 5.37 -12.50 -12.16
CA GLU A 164 6.01 -12.51 -10.85
C GLU A 164 7.23 -11.58 -10.85
N ALA A 165 8.06 -11.64 -11.89
CA ALA A 165 9.20 -10.75 -12.06
C ALA A 165 8.76 -9.27 -12.19
N ALA A 166 7.71 -8.99 -12.95
CA ALA A 166 7.14 -7.64 -13.07
C ALA A 166 6.60 -7.13 -11.71
N THR A 167 5.89 -7.98 -10.96
CA THR A 167 5.33 -7.64 -9.64
C THR A 167 6.45 -7.40 -8.62
N SER A 168 7.50 -8.23 -8.64
CA SER A 168 8.70 -8.05 -7.81
C SER A 168 9.39 -6.73 -8.12
N THR A 169 9.50 -6.36 -9.40
CA THR A 169 10.10 -5.10 -9.84
C THR A 169 9.28 -3.89 -9.36
N LEU A 170 7.95 -3.95 -9.46
CA LEU A 170 7.06 -2.88 -8.97
C LEU A 170 7.13 -2.72 -7.45
N SER A 171 7.18 -3.83 -6.71
CA SER A 171 7.34 -3.82 -5.25
C SER A 171 8.66 -3.20 -4.82
N ALA A 172 9.77 -3.55 -5.49
CA ALA A 172 11.09 -2.97 -5.21
C ALA A 172 11.12 -1.45 -5.47
N ARG A 173 10.47 -1.02 -6.55
CA ARG A 173 10.28 0.39 -6.93
C ARG A 173 9.51 1.20 -5.88
N TRP A 174 8.36 0.68 -5.46
CA TRP A 174 7.58 1.26 -4.36
C TRP A 174 8.39 1.38 -3.07
N ALA A 175 9.10 0.31 -2.69
CA ALA A 175 9.95 0.31 -1.49
C ALA A 175 11.06 1.38 -1.58
N ALA A 176 11.71 1.52 -2.75
CA ALA A 176 12.75 2.53 -2.97
C ALA A 176 12.20 3.97 -2.87
N ALA A 177 11.01 4.24 -3.41
CA ALA A 177 10.32 5.52 -3.25
C ALA A 177 10.00 5.80 -1.77
N GLY A 178 9.50 4.79 -1.05
CA GLY A 178 9.22 4.88 0.39
C GLY A 178 10.46 5.23 1.21
N VAL A 179 11.58 4.52 1.01
CA VAL A 179 12.85 4.81 1.71
C VAL A 179 13.30 6.26 1.49
N ARG A 180 13.15 6.78 0.27
CA ARG A 180 13.51 8.16 -0.05
C ARG A 180 12.63 9.17 0.67
N TYR A 181 11.33 8.95 0.68
CA TYR A 181 10.37 9.77 1.41
C TYR A 181 10.71 9.80 2.91
N GLU A 182 10.87 8.63 3.53
CA GLU A 182 11.19 8.50 4.95
C GLU A 182 12.53 9.15 5.30
N SER A 183 13.53 9.08 4.43
CA SER A 183 14.82 9.76 4.64
C SER A 183 14.64 11.29 4.74
N VAL A 184 13.85 11.90 3.85
CA VAL A 184 13.57 13.34 3.89
C VAL A 184 12.78 13.69 5.16
N MET A 185 11.78 12.87 5.51
CA MET A 185 10.98 13.08 6.73
C MET A 185 11.81 12.99 8.01
N ALA A 186 12.73 12.02 8.09
CA ALA A 186 13.62 11.87 9.24
C ALA A 186 14.57 13.06 9.39
N GLU A 187 15.18 13.52 8.29
CA GLU A 187 16.07 14.69 8.32
C GLU A 187 15.31 15.98 8.65
N TRP A 188 14.14 16.20 8.03
CA TRP A 188 13.29 17.34 8.32
C TRP A 188 12.82 17.32 9.77
N GLY A 189 12.36 16.17 10.26
CA GLY A 189 11.95 15.97 11.65
C GLY A 189 13.08 16.28 12.63
N THR A 190 14.32 15.89 12.31
CA THR A 190 15.51 16.22 13.12
C THR A 190 15.71 17.74 13.21
N ILE A 191 15.67 18.45 12.08
CA ILE A 191 15.85 19.91 12.05
C ILE A 191 14.69 20.63 12.75
N ALA A 192 13.46 20.17 12.54
CA ALA A 192 12.26 20.79 13.10
C ALA A 192 12.11 20.56 14.61
N SER A 193 12.73 19.50 15.14
CA SER A 193 12.62 19.12 16.56
C SER A 193 13.79 19.64 17.41
N ASP A 194 14.99 19.78 16.86
CA ASP A 194 16.11 20.36 17.61
C ASP A 194 16.11 21.90 17.48
N PRO A 195 15.93 22.66 18.58
CA PRO A 195 15.95 24.13 18.54
C PRO A 195 17.25 24.72 18.00
N LEU A 196 18.38 24.05 18.23
CA LEU A 196 19.67 24.51 17.73
C LEU A 196 19.74 24.29 16.21
N ALA A 197 19.41 23.08 15.74
CA ALA A 197 19.34 22.80 14.30
C ALA A 197 18.32 23.69 13.57
N ALA A 198 17.15 23.94 14.17
CA ALA A 198 16.13 24.85 13.65
C ALA A 198 16.66 26.28 13.49
N LEU A 199 17.45 26.76 14.45
CA LEU A 199 18.09 28.07 14.39
C LEU A 199 19.19 28.12 13.32
N GLU A 200 20.03 27.08 13.25
CA GLU A 200 21.09 26.96 12.23
C GLU A 200 20.52 26.83 10.81
N HIS A 201 19.28 26.33 10.67
CA HIS A 201 18.57 26.23 9.39
C HIS A 201 17.37 27.20 9.32
N ALA A 202 17.44 28.35 9.99
CA ALA A 202 16.30 29.28 10.09
C ALA A 202 15.69 29.67 8.73
N ALA A 203 16.48 29.76 7.66
CA ALA A 203 15.96 30.08 6.32
C ALA A 203 15.02 29.00 5.75
N LEU A 204 15.15 27.75 6.22
CA LEU A 204 14.27 26.63 5.87
C LEU A 204 12.89 26.74 6.52
N LEU A 205 12.75 27.57 7.55
CA LEU A 205 11.48 27.83 8.25
C LEU A 205 10.74 29.07 7.67
N ASP A 206 11.40 29.80 6.77
CA ASP A 206 10.84 30.99 6.12
C ASP A 206 10.22 30.63 4.76
N VAL A 207 8.89 30.47 4.74
CA VAL A 207 8.12 30.14 3.53
C VAL A 207 8.06 31.28 2.50
N THR A 208 8.56 32.48 2.83
CA THR A 208 8.74 33.56 1.83
C THR A 208 9.94 33.32 0.93
N ARG A 209 10.83 32.38 1.29
CA ARG A 209 11.98 31.98 0.48
C ARG A 209 11.55 31.01 -0.63
N PRO A 210 11.83 31.30 -1.91
CA PRO A 210 11.38 30.46 -3.02
C PRO A 210 11.79 28.98 -2.90
N ARG A 211 13.01 28.69 -2.43
CA ARG A 211 13.46 27.29 -2.27
C ARG A 211 12.70 26.55 -1.17
N THR A 212 12.40 27.23 -0.06
CA THR A 212 11.58 26.68 1.01
C THR A 212 10.15 26.46 0.53
N THR A 213 9.57 27.40 -0.21
CA THR A 213 8.25 27.23 -0.84
C THR A 213 8.20 25.99 -1.73
N LEU A 214 9.19 25.80 -2.61
CA LEU A 214 9.29 24.63 -3.48
C LEU A 214 9.39 23.31 -2.69
N PHE A 215 10.16 23.30 -1.60
CA PHE A 215 10.23 22.15 -0.70
C PHE A 215 8.88 21.84 -0.06
N ILE A 216 8.20 22.84 0.54
CA ILE A 216 6.91 22.65 1.20
C ILE A 216 5.84 22.19 0.21
N GLU A 217 5.82 22.73 -1.01
CA GLU A 217 4.92 22.27 -2.07
C GLU A 217 5.19 20.81 -2.48
N ALA A 218 6.46 20.43 -2.66
CA ALA A 218 6.83 19.06 -3.01
C ALA A 218 6.50 18.08 -1.88
N LEU A 219 6.71 18.50 -0.62
CA LEU A 219 6.38 17.73 0.57
C LEU A 219 4.87 17.48 0.66
N GLY A 220 4.06 18.53 0.50
CA GLY A 220 2.60 18.42 0.50
C GLY A 220 2.09 17.45 -0.56
N LYS A 221 2.57 17.55 -1.80
CA LYS A 221 2.17 16.63 -2.89
C LYS A 221 2.54 15.18 -2.59
N ALA A 222 3.74 14.92 -2.06
CA ALA A 222 4.17 13.57 -1.71
C ALA A 222 3.36 13.01 -0.52
N GLN A 223 3.08 13.84 0.49
CA GLN A 223 2.24 13.48 1.64
C GLN A 223 0.81 13.15 1.24
N ASP A 224 0.18 14.00 0.44
CA ASP A 224 -1.18 13.79 -0.08
C ASP A 224 -1.25 12.48 -0.86
N ARG A 225 -0.26 12.22 -1.73
CA ARG A 225 -0.22 10.98 -2.51
C ARG A 225 -0.02 9.75 -1.62
N ARG A 226 0.88 9.83 -0.63
CA ARG A 226 1.12 8.76 0.34
C ARG A 226 -0.13 8.46 1.16
N ALA A 227 -0.89 9.48 1.55
CA ALA A 227 -2.13 9.32 2.30
C ALA A 227 -3.22 8.60 1.49
N ILE A 228 -3.30 8.87 0.18
CA ILE A 228 -4.25 8.19 -0.73
C ILE A 228 -3.87 6.72 -0.95
N LEU A 229 -2.58 6.45 -1.18
CA LEU A 229 -2.10 5.10 -1.50
C LEU A 229 -1.98 4.18 -0.27
N GLY A 230 -1.77 4.76 0.92
CA GLY A 230 -1.54 4.03 2.15
C GLY A 230 -0.14 3.37 2.20
N GLU A 231 0.00 2.36 3.06
CA GLU A 231 1.26 1.65 3.25
C GLU A 231 1.47 0.48 2.29
N ALA A 232 0.38 -0.14 1.83
CA ALA A 232 0.41 -1.29 0.95
C ALA A 232 0.94 -0.93 -0.46
N VAL A 233 1.57 -1.89 -1.13
CA VAL A 233 2.03 -1.72 -2.51
C VAL A 233 0.81 -1.53 -3.43
N PRO A 234 0.71 -0.41 -4.18
CA PRO A 234 -0.37 -0.22 -5.14
C PRO A 234 -0.35 -1.28 -6.24
N LEU A 235 -1.54 -1.69 -6.71
CA LEU A 235 -1.65 -2.63 -7.84
C LEU A 235 -1.40 -1.95 -9.19
N ASP A 236 -1.67 -0.64 -9.28
CA ASP A 236 -1.47 0.13 -10.50
C ASP A 236 0.00 0.59 -10.61
N ALA A 237 0.64 0.25 -11.72
CA ALA A 237 1.99 0.71 -12.03
C ALA A 237 2.06 2.23 -12.19
N HIS A 238 0.97 2.88 -12.60
CA HIS A 238 0.91 4.34 -12.71
C HIS A 238 1.06 5.01 -11.34
N ASP A 239 0.37 4.49 -10.31
CA ASP A 239 0.45 5.01 -8.94
C ASP A 239 1.88 4.94 -8.38
N ILE A 240 2.59 3.84 -8.67
CA ILE A 240 3.98 3.64 -8.24
C ILE A 240 4.90 4.64 -8.95
N VAL A 241 4.76 4.80 -10.27
CA VAL A 241 5.57 5.74 -11.06
C VAL A 241 5.34 7.19 -10.58
N GLU A 242 4.09 7.58 -10.35
CA GLU A 242 3.78 8.93 -9.87
C GLU A 242 4.38 9.19 -8.48
N PHE A 243 4.26 8.23 -7.56
CA PHE A 243 4.86 8.38 -6.24
C PHE A 243 6.40 8.43 -6.29
N GLU A 244 7.04 7.66 -7.17
CA GLU A 244 8.48 7.77 -7.42
C GLU A 244 8.88 9.17 -7.91
N GLU A 245 8.14 9.73 -8.87
CA GLU A 245 8.40 11.08 -9.40
C GLU A 245 8.23 12.14 -8.30
N LEU A 246 7.18 12.04 -7.49
CA LEU A 246 6.93 12.96 -6.37
C LEU A 246 8.02 12.87 -5.30
N THR A 247 8.45 11.67 -4.92
CA THR A 247 9.50 11.49 -3.90
C THR A 247 10.88 11.91 -4.43
N GLN A 248 11.15 11.73 -5.72
CA GLN A 248 12.35 12.27 -6.38
C GLN A 248 12.33 13.81 -6.40
N ALA A 249 11.19 14.43 -6.73
CA ALA A 249 11.04 15.88 -6.69
C ALA A 249 11.19 16.44 -5.28
N LEU A 250 10.57 15.79 -4.27
CA LEU A 250 10.72 16.11 -2.85
C LEU A 250 12.17 16.06 -2.42
N SER A 251 12.88 14.96 -2.71
CA SER A 251 14.30 14.80 -2.33
C SER A 251 15.19 15.87 -2.96
N THR A 252 14.91 16.25 -4.21
CA THR A 252 15.65 17.32 -4.91
C THR A 252 15.40 18.68 -4.26
N ALA A 253 14.12 19.04 -4.04
CA ALA A 253 13.74 20.31 -3.42
C ALA A 253 14.26 20.41 -1.97
N TRP A 254 14.23 19.31 -1.22
CA TRP A 254 14.79 19.21 0.14
C TRP A 254 16.28 19.55 0.14
N ASN A 255 17.07 18.87 -0.69
CA ASN A 255 18.52 19.08 -0.74
C ASN A 255 18.86 20.53 -1.11
N ASP A 256 18.17 21.10 -2.10
CA ASP A 256 18.38 22.48 -2.54
C ASP A 256 18.02 23.51 -1.46
N ALA A 257 16.90 23.31 -0.77
CA ALA A 257 16.46 24.19 0.32
C ALA A 257 17.38 24.06 1.54
N ARG A 258 17.72 22.83 1.94
CA ARG A 258 18.61 22.54 3.08
C ARG A 258 20.01 23.11 2.85
N HIS A 259 20.60 22.90 1.68
CA HIS A 259 21.91 23.47 1.36
C HIS A 259 21.90 25.00 1.40
N GLN A 260 20.85 25.63 0.86
CA GLN A 260 20.71 27.08 0.94
C GLN A 260 20.56 27.57 2.39
N ALA A 261 19.76 26.87 3.19
CA ALA A 261 19.55 27.21 4.59
C ALA A 261 20.83 27.07 5.41
N ALA A 262 21.58 25.97 5.24
CA ALA A 262 22.88 25.78 5.88
C ALA A 262 23.90 26.84 5.45
N HIS A 263 23.86 27.28 4.18
CA HIS A 263 24.75 28.33 3.68
C HIS A 263 24.43 29.71 4.26
N LEU A 264 23.14 30.05 4.39
CA LEU A 264 22.70 31.34 4.94
C LEU A 264 22.73 31.37 6.47
N GLY A 265 22.53 30.22 7.11
CA GLY A 265 22.30 30.12 8.55
C GLY A 265 21.14 30.99 9.01
N TYR A 266 21.37 31.70 10.11
CA TYR A 266 20.50 32.78 10.60
C TYR A 266 21.02 34.18 10.21
N ALA A 267 22.04 34.30 9.35
CA ALA A 267 22.63 35.59 8.95
C ALA A 267 21.71 36.45 8.07
N TRP A 268 20.62 35.87 7.57
CA TRP A 268 19.61 36.58 6.80
C TRP A 268 18.59 37.34 7.67
N LEU A 269 18.57 37.08 8.98
CA LEU A 269 17.65 37.73 9.91
C LEU A 269 17.94 39.24 9.98
N PRO A 270 16.92 40.09 10.23
CA PRO A 270 17.15 41.50 10.52
C PRO A 270 18.11 41.68 11.71
N GLU A 271 18.94 42.73 11.68
CA GLU A 271 19.96 43.00 12.72
C GLU A 271 19.49 42.82 14.19
N PRO A 272 18.33 43.34 14.64
CA PRO A 272 17.89 43.12 16.03
C PRO A 272 17.63 41.64 16.35
N ASP A 273 17.15 40.87 15.37
CA ASP A 273 16.84 39.46 15.50
C ASP A 273 18.09 38.58 15.35
N LEU A 274 19.03 38.97 14.49
CA LEU A 274 20.35 38.36 14.37
C LEU A 274 21.10 38.39 15.72
N ALA A 275 21.11 39.54 16.40
CA ALA A 275 21.74 39.66 17.72
C ALA A 275 21.08 38.76 18.77
N ARG A 276 19.76 38.53 18.69
CA ARG A 276 19.04 37.58 19.56
C ARG A 276 19.38 36.14 19.22
N ALA A 277 19.40 35.78 17.94
CA ALA A 277 19.76 34.46 17.45
C ALA A 277 21.16 34.04 17.92
N VAL A 278 22.17 34.90 17.75
CA VAL A 278 23.55 34.63 18.22
C VAL A 278 23.62 34.39 19.73
N ARG A 279 22.82 35.13 20.52
CA ARG A 279 22.75 34.92 21.97
C ARG A 279 22.02 33.62 22.32
N ALA A 280 20.92 33.32 21.62
CA ALA A 280 20.15 32.10 21.81
C ALA A 280 21.00 30.85 21.48
N GLU A 281 21.74 30.84 20.37
CA GLU A 281 22.64 29.75 19.99
C GLU A 281 23.65 29.42 21.10
N ARG A 282 24.31 30.44 21.67
CA ARG A 282 25.27 30.25 22.77
C ARG A 282 24.61 29.63 24.00
N LEU A 283 23.41 30.07 24.34
CA LEU A 283 22.64 29.56 25.47
C LEU A 283 22.14 28.12 25.21
N LEU A 284 21.72 27.81 23.99
CA LEU A 284 21.35 26.44 23.60
C LEU A 284 22.55 25.49 23.70
N ARG A 285 23.74 25.90 23.23
CA ARG A 285 24.96 25.12 23.39
C ARG A 285 25.32 24.88 24.85
N LEU A 286 25.18 25.91 25.70
CA LEU A 286 25.38 25.76 27.14
C LEU A 286 24.33 24.83 27.78
N ALA A 287 23.08 24.89 27.34
CA ALA A 287 22.03 24.00 27.81
C ALA A 287 22.30 22.52 27.44
N CYS A 288 22.95 22.27 26.31
CA CYS A 288 23.35 20.94 25.85
C CYS A 288 24.69 20.45 26.44
N ASP A 289 25.47 21.31 27.11
CA ASP A 289 26.79 20.95 27.63
C ASP A 289 26.65 20.06 28.88
N SER A 290 27.00 18.76 28.76
CA SER A 290 26.97 17.82 29.88
C SER A 290 27.99 18.12 30.99
N GLY A 291 28.97 18.99 30.74
CA GLY A 291 29.95 19.45 31.73
C GLY A 291 29.46 20.60 32.61
N ALA A 292 28.41 21.33 32.21
CA ALA A 292 27.84 22.43 32.98
C ALA A 292 26.95 21.92 34.13
N ALA A 293 26.78 22.74 35.18
CA ALA A 293 25.90 22.36 36.28
C ALA A 293 24.43 22.30 35.83
N PRO A 294 23.62 21.33 36.29
CA PRO A 294 22.21 21.19 35.87
C PRO A 294 21.40 22.49 35.94
N ALA A 295 21.54 23.25 37.03
CA ALA A 295 20.86 24.55 37.21
C ALA A 295 21.29 25.62 36.19
N GLU A 296 22.57 25.61 35.77
CA GLU A 296 23.08 26.51 34.73
C GLU A 296 22.47 26.14 33.37
N ARG A 297 22.38 24.85 33.04
CA ARG A 297 21.74 24.35 31.82
C ARG A 297 20.26 24.71 31.75
N ALA A 298 19.53 24.51 32.85
CA ALA A 298 18.11 24.89 32.97
C ALA A 298 17.92 26.39 32.71
N THR A 299 18.72 27.23 33.37
CA THR A 299 18.67 28.69 33.22
C THR A 299 19.02 29.11 31.79
N ALA A 300 19.99 28.44 31.16
CA ALA A 300 20.37 28.69 29.78
C ALA A 300 19.24 28.34 28.80
N ALA A 301 18.60 27.17 28.98
CA ALA A 301 17.46 26.73 28.18
C ALA A 301 16.27 27.71 28.28
N GLU A 302 15.93 28.17 29.49
CA GLU A 302 14.85 29.13 29.70
C GLU A 302 15.14 30.48 29.00
N ARG A 303 16.35 30.99 29.16
CA ARG A 303 16.78 32.24 28.51
C ARG A 303 16.83 32.11 26.99
N ALA A 304 17.29 30.97 26.47
CA ALA A 304 17.27 30.69 25.04
C ALA A 304 15.83 30.69 24.51
N ALA A 305 14.92 29.94 25.16
CA ALA A 305 13.52 29.88 24.79
C ALA A 305 12.86 31.27 24.79
N LYS A 306 13.19 32.12 25.77
CA LYS A 306 12.72 33.51 25.81
C LYS A 306 13.22 34.32 24.61
N LEU A 307 14.52 34.28 24.32
CA LEU A 307 15.10 35.02 23.19
C LEU A 307 14.52 34.56 21.86
N LEU A 308 14.31 33.26 21.68
CA LEU A 308 13.74 32.69 20.47
C LEU A 308 12.30 33.17 20.23
N ARG A 309 11.47 33.27 21.28
CA ARG A 309 10.11 33.85 21.19
C ARG A 309 10.11 35.34 20.85
N GLU A 310 11.19 36.05 21.12
CA GLU A 310 11.33 37.47 20.79
C GLU A 310 11.81 37.71 19.35
N ILE A 311 12.20 36.67 18.61
CA ILE A 311 12.55 36.77 17.19
C ILE A 311 11.26 36.78 16.37
N GLY A 312 10.87 37.94 15.85
CA GLY A 312 9.60 38.09 15.14
C GLY A 312 9.57 37.41 13.77
N THR A 313 10.73 37.24 13.14
CA THR A 313 10.84 36.65 11.79
C THR A 313 10.99 35.14 11.79
N LEU A 314 11.18 34.51 12.95
CA LEU A 314 11.39 33.06 13.09
C LEU A 314 10.28 32.46 13.93
N VAL A 315 9.44 31.63 13.32
CA VAL A 315 8.48 30.81 14.06
C VAL A 315 9.10 29.45 14.28
N LEU A 316 9.38 29.10 15.54
CA LEU A 316 9.86 27.76 15.87
C LEU A 316 8.74 26.73 15.70
N PRO A 317 9.04 25.57 15.09
CA PRO A 317 8.11 24.46 15.07
C PRO A 317 7.73 24.03 16.50
N GLU A 318 6.48 23.59 16.67
CA GLU A 318 5.95 23.11 17.95
C GLU A 318 6.82 22.01 18.59
N PRO A 319 7.33 20.99 17.85
CA PRO A 319 8.20 19.97 18.42
C PRO A 319 9.47 20.52 19.09
N ALA A 320 10.11 21.54 18.50
CA ALA A 320 11.26 22.19 19.11
C ALA A 320 10.90 22.96 20.39
N GLN A 321 9.71 23.57 20.43
CA GLN A 321 9.23 24.25 21.64
C GLN A 321 8.97 23.24 22.77
N GLU A 322 8.41 22.08 22.44
CA GLU A 322 8.18 20.99 23.39
C GLU A 322 9.48 20.40 23.94
N ILE A 323 10.50 20.22 23.09
CA ILE A 323 11.82 19.73 23.51
C ILE A 323 12.50 20.73 24.45
N LEU A 324 12.39 22.04 24.20
CA LEU A 324 12.85 23.06 25.15
C LEU A 324 12.11 22.97 26.48
N ALA A 325 10.78 22.82 26.44
CA ALA A 325 9.96 22.68 27.63
C ALA A 325 10.28 21.39 28.42
N ALA A 326 10.53 20.28 27.73
CA ALA A 326 10.94 19.02 28.34
C ALA A 326 12.32 19.13 28.99
N THR A 327 13.28 19.78 28.34
CA THR A 327 14.62 20.04 28.89
C THR A 327 14.53 20.87 30.16
N MET A 328 13.73 21.95 30.17
CA MET A 328 13.52 22.76 31.37
C MET A 328 12.91 21.96 32.53
N ARG A 329 11.93 21.09 32.27
CA ARG A 329 11.33 20.23 33.31
C ARG A 329 12.31 19.21 33.88
N ARG A 330 13.17 18.63 33.05
CA ARG A 330 14.15 17.60 33.47
C ARG A 330 15.21 18.15 34.42
N GLU A 331 15.65 19.38 34.21
CA GLU A 331 16.75 19.96 35.00
C GLU A 331 16.27 20.65 36.29
N LEU A 332 14.96 20.88 36.45
CA LEU A 332 14.35 21.51 37.63
C LEU A 332 13.76 20.52 38.65
N GLY A 333 13.54 19.26 38.26
CA GLY A 333 12.99 18.20 39.12
C GLY A 333 14.08 17.30 39.69
#